data_AF-A0A314L394-F1
#
_entry.id   AF-A0A314L394-F1
#
_cell.length_a   1.000
_cell.length_b   1.000
_cell.length_c   1.000
_cell.angle_alpha   90.00
_cell.angle_beta   90.00
_cell.angle_gamma   90.00
#
_symmetry.space_group_name_H-M   'P 1'
#
loop_
_entity.id
_entity.type
_entity.pdbx_description
1 polymer ?
#
loop_
_entity_poly.entity_id
_entity_poly.type
_entity_poly.pdbx_seq_one_letter_code
_entity_poly.pdbx_strand_id
1 'polypeptide(L)'
;MLEWVVQNQERSDTSMRNMTELVGSRTASIKKLDMQMRNLSREQNPKQKGTLQSDTIANPKGSGSGPTSHCMAITTRSGKVLQGESQQAVEEEESE
;
A
#
# COMPACT_ATOMS: atom_id res chain seq x y z
N MET A 1 -52.07 -34.34 11.12
CA MET A 1 -50.62 -34.55 11.35
C MET A 1 -49.80 -34.12 10.14
N LEU A 2 -50.10 -34.63 8.94
CA LEU A 2 -49.39 -34.24 7.69
C LEU A 2 -49.52 -32.75 7.35
N GLU A 3 -50.69 -32.14 7.50
CA GLU A 3 -50.89 -30.71 7.20
C GLU A 3 -49.98 -29.77 8.00
N TRP A 4 -49.75 -30.07 9.28
CA TRP A 4 -48.86 -29.27 10.13
C TRP A 4 -47.39 -29.41 9.70
N VAL A 5 -47.00 -30.61 9.26
CA VAL A 5 -45.66 -30.87 8.71
C VAL A 5 -45.46 -30.06 7.42
N VAL A 6 -46.44 -30.06 6.53
CA VAL A 6 -46.40 -29.28 5.28
C VAL A 6 -46.30 -27.78 5.57
N GLN A 7 -47.14 -27.26 6.47
CA GLN A 7 -47.11 -25.83 6.82
C GLN A 7 -45.78 -25.41 7.45
N ASN A 8 -45.16 -26.25 8.27
CA ASN A 8 -43.84 -25.96 8.83
C ASN A 8 -42.73 -25.99 7.79
N GLN A 9 -42.82 -26.90 6.82
CA GLN A 9 -41.88 -26.95 5.71
C GLN A 9 -41.95 -25.65 4.90
N GLU A 10 -43.15 -25.19 4.53
CA GLU A 10 -43.34 -23.95 3.78
C GLU A 10 -42.80 -22.72 4.53
N ARG A 11 -42.99 -22.67 5.86
CA ARG A 11 -42.43 -21.62 6.72
C ARG A 11 -40.90 -21.65 6.74
N SER A 12 -40.31 -22.85 6.85
CA SER A 12 -38.86 -23.02 6.84
C SER A 12 -38.27 -22.61 5.49
N ASP A 13 -38.86 -23.05 4.39
CA ASP A 13 -38.42 -22.72 3.03
C ASP A 13 -38.49 -21.21 2.78
N THR A 14 -39.56 -20.56 3.25
CA THR A 14 -39.72 -19.10 3.15
C THR A 14 -38.65 -18.37 3.98
N SER A 15 -38.41 -18.82 5.21
CA SER A 15 -37.33 -18.28 6.06
C SER A 15 -35.96 -18.40 5.40
N MET A 16 -35.67 -19.55 4.78
CA MET A 16 -34.42 -19.80 4.05
C MET A 16 -34.25 -18.86 2.84
N ARG A 17 -35.33 -18.63 2.07
CA ARG A 17 -35.32 -17.67 0.96
C ARG A 17 -35.04 -16.25 1.46
N ASN A 18 -35.74 -15.81 2.50
CA ASN A 18 -35.54 -14.48 3.10
C ASN A 18 -34.11 -14.30 3.62
N MET A 19 -33.54 -15.32 4.27
CA MET A 19 -32.15 -15.29 4.73
C MET A 19 -31.15 -15.20 3.58
N THR A 20 -31.40 -15.94 2.49
CA THR A 20 -30.55 -15.89 1.30
C THR A 20 -30.56 -14.51 0.65
N GLU A 21 -31.75 -13.89 0.53
CA GLU A 21 -31.89 -12.53 0.01
C GLU A 21 -31.22 -11.49 0.92
N LEU A 22 -31.38 -11.62 2.23
CA LEU A 22 -30.74 -10.74 3.21
C LEU A 22 -29.21 -10.84 3.13
N VAL A 23 -28.65 -12.05 3.03
CA VAL A 23 -27.21 -12.23 2.86
C VAL A 23 -26.76 -11.64 1.52
N GLY A 24 -27.48 -11.89 0.43
CA GLY A 24 -27.18 -11.34 -0.89
C GLY A 24 -27.16 -9.81 -0.91
N SER A 25 -28.18 -9.17 -0.34
CA SER A 25 -28.28 -7.71 -0.26
C SER A 25 -27.16 -7.09 0.60
N ARG A 26 -26.80 -7.73 1.73
CA ARG A 26 -25.67 -7.31 2.56
C ARG A 26 -24.34 -7.45 1.83
N THR A 27 -24.10 -8.58 1.15
CA THR A 27 -22.89 -8.79 0.34
C THR A 27 -22.77 -7.73 -0.77
N ALA A 28 -23.86 -7.41 -1.45
CA ALA A 28 -23.87 -6.34 -2.45
C ALA A 28 -23.56 -4.96 -1.84
N SER A 29 -24.15 -4.67 -0.67
CA SER A 29 -23.94 -3.42 0.06
C SER A 29 -22.48 -3.26 0.52
N ILE A 30 -21.87 -4.34 1.04
CA ILE A 30 -20.45 -4.36 1.44
C ILE A 30 -19.54 -4.11 0.22
N LYS A 31 -19.75 -4.83 -0.89
CA LYS A 31 -18.97 -4.63 -2.12
C LYS A 31 -19.06 -3.19 -2.64
N LYS A 32 -20.26 -2.58 -2.55
CA LYS A 32 -20.46 -1.18 -2.93
C LYS A 32 -19.65 -0.24 -2.03
N LEU A 33 -19.67 -0.47 -0.72
CA LEU A 33 -18.90 0.31 0.25
C LEU A 33 -17.39 0.17 0.01
N ASP A 34 -16.89 -1.05 -0.22
CA ASP A 34 -15.49 -1.29 -0.55
C ASP A 34 -15.04 -0.50 -1.79
N MET A 35 -15.87 -0.48 -2.83
CA MET A 35 -15.58 0.28 -4.05
C MET A 35 -15.58 1.79 -3.78
N GLN A 36 -16.52 2.30 -3.00
CA GLN A 36 -16.57 3.71 -2.60
C GLN A 36 -15.32 4.09 -1.79
N MET A 37 -14.96 3.29 -0.77
CA MET A 37 -13.77 3.53 0.05
C MET A 37 -12.48 3.48 -0.78
N ARG A 38 -12.37 2.57 -1.76
CA ARG A 38 -11.23 2.50 -2.67
C ARG A 38 -11.12 3.75 -3.55
N ASN A 39 -12.24 4.26 -4.05
CA ASN A 39 -12.27 5.46 -4.87
C ASN A 39 -11.91 6.70 -4.04
N LEU A 40 -12.51 6.84 -2.85
CA LEU A 40 -12.16 7.90 -1.90
C LEU A 40 -10.69 7.88 -1.53
N SER A 41 -10.12 6.69 -1.28
CA SER A 41 -8.70 6.54 -1.00
C SER A 41 -7.82 6.98 -2.18
N ARG A 42 -8.20 6.67 -3.43
CA ARG A 42 -7.47 7.14 -4.63
C ARG A 42 -7.53 8.65 -4.81
N GLU A 43 -8.66 9.26 -4.46
CA GLU A 43 -8.89 10.70 -4.61
C GLU A 43 -8.22 11.52 -3.49
N GLN A 44 -8.31 11.05 -2.25
CA GLN A 44 -7.76 11.75 -1.06
C GLN A 44 -6.28 11.45 -0.84
N ASN A 45 -5.82 10.25 -1.19
CA ASN A 45 -4.41 9.89 -1.20
C ASN A 45 -3.96 9.65 -2.66
N PRO A 46 -3.89 10.70 -3.51
CA PRO A 46 -3.21 10.56 -4.77
C PRO A 46 -1.76 10.23 -4.41
N LYS A 47 -1.35 8.97 -4.63
CA LYS A 47 0.05 8.59 -4.52
C LYS A 47 0.81 9.61 -5.35
N GLN A 48 1.65 10.43 -4.73
CA GLN A 48 2.43 11.41 -5.47
C GLN A 48 3.18 10.63 -6.54
N LYS A 49 2.91 10.93 -7.82
CA LYS A 49 3.77 10.53 -8.92
C LYS A 49 5.09 11.29 -8.71
N GLY A 50 5.92 10.78 -7.82
CA GLY A 50 6.97 11.57 -7.21
C GLY A 50 7.74 10.92 -6.06
N THR A 51 7.38 9.72 -5.59
CA THR A 51 8.38 8.92 -4.88
C THR A 51 9.30 8.35 -5.96
N LEU A 52 10.36 9.11 -6.25
CA LEU A 52 11.43 8.81 -7.19
C LEU A 52 11.63 7.30 -7.34
N GLN A 53 11.73 6.79 -8.58
CA GLN A 53 12.46 5.55 -8.81
C GLN A 53 13.86 5.81 -8.25
N SER A 54 14.08 5.41 -7.01
CA SER A 54 15.38 5.45 -6.40
C SER A 54 16.06 4.24 -6.98
N ASP A 55 16.73 4.43 -8.12
CA ASP A 55 17.68 3.43 -8.59
C ASP A 55 18.73 3.35 -7.48
N THR A 56 18.57 2.39 -6.58
CA THR A 56 19.52 2.16 -5.49
C THR A 56 20.77 1.56 -6.12
N ILE A 57 21.70 2.44 -6.49
CA ILE A 57 23.03 2.02 -6.93
C ILE A 57 23.80 1.62 -5.66
N ALA A 58 24.22 0.35 -5.58
CA ALA A 58 25.12 -0.08 -4.52
C ALA A 58 26.41 0.76 -4.59
N ASN A 59 26.86 1.30 -3.47
CA ASN A 59 28.13 2.03 -3.38
C ASN A 59 29.26 1.15 -3.97
N PRO A 60 29.92 1.56 -5.07
CA PRO A 60 30.96 0.74 -5.68
C PRO A 60 32.24 0.66 -4.82
N LYS A 61 32.35 1.49 -3.77
CA LYS A 61 33.49 1.44 -2.83
C LYS A 61 33.20 0.53 -1.65
N GLY A 62 33.17 -0.77 -1.93
CA GLY A 62 33.56 -1.76 -0.92
C GLY A 62 35.08 -1.74 -0.76
N SER A 63 35.57 -1.46 0.45
CA SER A 63 36.86 -1.92 0.99
C SER A 63 37.22 -1.07 2.22
N GLY A 64 36.83 -1.52 3.42
CA GLY A 64 37.22 -0.85 4.65
C GLY A 64 36.62 -1.50 5.89
N SER A 65 37.28 -2.56 6.36
CA SER A 65 37.03 -3.17 7.67
C SER A 65 37.43 -2.18 8.78
N GLY A 66 36.50 -1.33 9.23
CA GLY A 66 36.72 -0.40 10.35
C GLY A 66 35.42 0.10 10.98
N PRO A 67 35.44 0.60 12.23
CA PRO A 67 34.23 0.90 13.02
C PRO A 67 33.36 2.03 12.44
N THR A 68 33.84 2.76 11.43
CA THR A 68 33.17 3.92 10.81
C THR A 68 32.72 3.61 9.37
N SER A 69 32.23 2.41 9.10
CA SER A 69 31.66 2.05 7.80
C SER A 69 30.25 2.65 7.64
N HIS A 70 30.15 3.97 7.47
CA HIS A 70 28.87 4.62 7.21
C HIS A 70 28.46 4.37 5.75
N CYS A 71 27.37 3.62 5.53
CA CYS A 71 26.81 3.47 4.19
C CYS A 71 26.12 4.78 3.79
N MET A 72 26.73 5.56 2.90
CA MET A 72 26.07 6.72 2.31
C MET A 72 25.20 6.26 1.14
N ALA A 73 23.88 6.33 1.32
CA ALA A 73 22.93 6.16 0.23
C ALA A 73 22.70 7.52 -0.47
N ILE A 74 23.14 7.66 -1.72
CA ILE A 74 22.95 8.89 -2.51
C ILE A 74 21.64 8.74 -3.29
N THR A 75 20.66 9.61 -3.03
CA THR A 75 19.40 9.68 -3.78
C THR A 75 19.47 10.79 -4.82
N THR A 76 19.66 10.44 -6.09
CA THR A 76 19.69 11.41 -7.18
C THR A 76 18.28 11.73 -7.69
N ARG A 77 17.86 13.00 -7.58
CA ARG A 77 16.66 13.52 -8.29
C ARG A 77 16.92 13.45 -9.80
N SER A 78 16.14 12.64 -10.51
CA SER A 78 16.22 12.39 -11.95
C SER A 78 16.59 13.63 -12.78
N GLY A 79 17.60 13.48 -13.65
CA GLY A 79 17.88 14.40 -14.76
C GLY A 79 19.23 15.10 -14.80
N LYS A 80 20.20 14.76 -13.93
CA LYS A 80 21.56 15.34 -14.03
C LYS A 80 22.63 14.26 -13.91
N VAL A 81 23.32 14.02 -15.02
CA VAL A 81 24.56 13.24 -15.07
C VAL A 81 25.60 14.01 -14.27
N LEU A 82 26.05 13.46 -13.15
CA LEU A 82 27.23 13.98 -12.46
C LEU A 82 28.46 13.56 -13.28
N GLN A 83 28.82 14.41 -14.24
CA GLN A 83 30.11 14.33 -14.89
C GLN A 83 31.15 14.63 -13.82
N GLY A 84 32.01 13.65 -13.55
CA GLY A 84 32.78 13.58 -12.32
C GLY A 84 33.72 14.76 -12.10
N GLU A 85 33.61 15.35 -10.92
CA GLU A 85 34.76 15.92 -10.22
C GLU A 85 34.81 15.26 -8.84
N SER A 86 35.77 14.36 -8.71
CA SER A 86 36.17 13.84 -7.41
C SER A 86 36.84 14.98 -6.66
N GLN A 87 36.46 15.15 -5.38
CA GLN A 87 37.08 16.04 -4.38
C GLN A 87 36.59 17.49 -4.42
N GLN A 88 35.51 17.77 -3.68
CA GLN A 88 35.39 19.05 -2.98
C GLN A 88 35.39 18.73 -1.49
N ALA A 89 36.55 18.92 -0.87
CA ALA A 89 36.71 18.94 0.57
C ALA A 89 35.88 20.11 1.13
N VAL A 90 34.88 19.82 1.94
CA VAL A 90 34.25 20.83 2.80
C VAL A 90 34.96 20.71 4.13
N GLU A 91 35.83 21.68 4.40
CA GLU A 91 36.51 21.87 5.68
C GLU A 91 35.48 22.00 6.81
N GLU A 92 35.74 21.29 7.89
CA GLU A 92 35.08 21.44 9.19
C GLU A 92 35.31 22.85 9.73
N GLU A 93 34.23 23.51 10.16
CA GLU A 93 34.33 24.57 11.17
C GLU A 93 33.44 24.14 12.35
N GLU A 94 34.12 23.63 13.37
CA GLU A 94 33.63 23.30 14.70
C GLU A 94 33.26 24.60 15.42
N SER A 95 32.00 24.76 15.83
CA SER A 95 31.56 25.91 16.62
C SER A 95 31.51 25.51 18.09
N GLU A 96 32.38 26.12 18.90
CA GLU A 96 32.21 26.31 20.35
C GLU A 96 31.95 27.80 20.65
#